data_AF-A0A962THW6-F1
#
_entry.id   AF-A0A962THW6-F1
#
_cell.length_a   1.000
_cell.length_b   1.000
_cell.length_c   1.000
_cell.angle_alpha   90.00
_cell.angle_beta   90.00
_cell.angle_gamma   90.00
#
_symmetry.space_group_name_H-M   'P 1'
#
loop_
_entity.id
_entity.type
_entity.pdbx_description
1 polymer ?
#
loop_
_entity_poly.entity_id
_entity_poly.type
_entity_poly.pdbx_seq_one_letter_code
_entity_poly.pdbx_strand_id
1 'polypeptide(L)'
;MTDFAYPAPHRPTVDDLDPQRATTDALVAMVRQHRQGEEYPTAEVLRDNLPLVLRALCDHVLTGPATALEVAYRLASIIDTVEGSQAPPEPSHRTH
;
A
#
# COMPACT_ATOMS: atom_id res chain seq x y z
N MET A 1 -13.52 5.29 39.59
CA MET A 1 -13.32 4.49 38.37
C MET A 1 -12.10 5.04 37.68
N THR A 2 -11.02 4.26 37.65
CA THR A 2 -9.75 4.66 37.04
C THR A 2 -9.88 4.51 35.53
N ASP A 3 -9.86 5.63 34.81
CA ASP A 3 -9.86 5.66 33.35
C ASP A 3 -8.48 5.20 32.89
N PHE A 4 -8.35 3.90 32.59
CA PHE A 4 -7.17 3.40 31.91
C PHE A 4 -7.27 3.88 30.46
N ALA A 5 -6.70 5.06 30.19
CA ALA A 5 -6.41 5.50 28.84
C ALA A 5 -5.49 4.45 28.21
N TYR A 6 -6.10 3.48 27.53
CA TYR A 6 -5.39 2.45 26.79
C TYR A 6 -4.53 3.20 25.76
N PRO A 7 -3.20 3.12 25.82
CA PRO A 7 -2.38 3.78 24.81
C PRO A 7 -2.85 3.24 23.46
N ALA A 8 -3.15 4.16 22.54
CA ALA A 8 -3.46 3.76 21.18
C ALA A 8 -2.35 2.82 20.71
N PRO A 9 -2.68 1.68 20.08
CA PRO A 9 -1.67 0.74 19.61
C PRO A 9 -0.63 1.52 18.80
N HIS A 10 0.65 1.24 19.06
CA HIS A 10 1.76 1.93 18.43
C HIS A 10 1.52 1.95 16.92
N ARG A 11 1.28 3.14 16.36
CA ARG A 11 1.24 3.30 14.90
C ARG A 11 2.70 3.37 14.47
N PRO A 12 3.25 2.35 13.79
CA PRO A 12 4.61 2.43 13.32
C PRO A 12 4.77 3.65 12.41
N THR A 13 5.94 4.26 12.44
CA THR A 13 6.38 5.42 11.68
C THR A 13 7.65 5.06 10.89
N VAL A 14 8.15 5.95 10.02
CA VAL A 14 9.39 5.64 9.26
C VAL A 14 10.58 5.48 10.18
N ASP A 15 10.60 6.18 11.31
CA ASP A 15 11.67 6.07 12.28
C ASP A 15 11.71 4.70 12.98
N ASP A 16 10.59 3.94 12.93
CA ASP A 16 10.51 2.56 13.42
C ASP A 16 10.97 1.53 12.38
N LEU A 17 11.11 1.94 11.11
CA LEU A 17 11.68 1.10 10.08
C LEU A 17 13.20 1.18 10.15
N ASP A 18 13.85 0.02 10.29
CA ASP A 18 15.30 -0.08 10.12
C ASP A 18 15.68 0.39 8.70
N PRO A 19 16.42 1.51 8.54
CA PRO A 19 16.74 2.05 7.21
C PRO A 19 17.62 1.11 6.37
N GLN A 20 18.28 0.11 6.97
CA GLN A 20 18.99 -0.94 6.22
C GLN A 20 18.05 -2.04 5.68
N ARG A 21 16.81 -2.11 6.18
CA ARG A 21 15.79 -3.10 5.81
C ARG A 21 14.56 -2.46 5.15
N ALA A 22 14.40 -1.15 5.24
CA ALA A 22 13.33 -0.34 4.66
C ALA A 22 13.51 -0.15 3.15
N THR A 23 13.55 -1.25 2.40
CA THR A 23 13.57 -1.21 0.94
C THR A 23 12.16 -1.16 0.37
N THR A 24 12.01 -0.66 -0.86
CA THR A 24 10.73 -0.71 -1.59
C THR A 24 10.19 -2.15 -1.67
N ASP A 25 11.06 -3.13 -1.93
CA ASP A 25 10.68 -4.55 -1.99
C ASP A 25 10.16 -5.07 -0.65
N ALA A 26 10.77 -4.65 0.47
CA ALA A 26 10.31 -5.02 1.80
C ALA A 26 8.91 -4.43 2.10
N LEU A 27 8.67 -3.18 1.69
CA LEU A 27 7.35 -2.54 1.81
C LEU A 27 6.31 -3.23 0.92
N VAL A 28 6.67 -3.59 -0.32
CA VAL A 28 5.80 -4.36 -1.23
C VAL A 28 5.48 -5.73 -0.64
N ALA A 29 6.46 -6.43 -0.07
CA ALA A 29 6.24 -7.70 0.62
C ALA A 29 5.30 -7.56 1.82
N MET A 30 5.44 -6.48 2.60
CA MET A 30 4.53 -6.18 3.72
C MET A 30 3.10 -5.90 3.24
N VAL A 31 2.93 -5.13 2.15
CA VAL A 31 1.61 -4.90 1.54
C VAL A 31 0.97 -6.23 1.10
N ARG A 32 1.74 -7.11 0.44
CA ARG A 32 1.26 -8.44 0.04
C ARG A 32 0.83 -9.30 1.22
N GLN A 33 1.54 -9.23 2.34
CA GLN A 33 1.16 -9.94 3.57
C GLN A 33 -0.13 -9.37 4.19
N HIS A 34 -0.27 -8.03 4.18
CA HIS A 34 -1.45 -7.34 4.70
C HIS A 34 -2.70 -7.49 3.82
N ARG A 35 -2.56 -7.87 2.54
CA ARG A 35 -3.70 -8.12 1.64
C ARG A 35 -4.60 -9.28 2.07
N GLN A 36 -4.23 -10.07 3.07
CA GLN A 36 -5.09 -11.09 3.64
C GLN A 36 -6.19 -10.45 4.51
N GLY A 37 -7.23 -9.91 3.89
CA GLY A 37 -8.46 -9.52 4.58
C GLY A 37 -9.05 -8.13 4.29
N GLU A 38 -8.41 -7.28 3.47
CA GLU A 38 -8.97 -5.99 3.06
C GLU A 38 -9.42 -5.97 1.59
N GLU A 39 -10.59 -5.40 1.34
CA GLU A 39 -11.15 -5.21 -0.01
C GLU A 39 -10.46 -4.01 -0.67
N TYR A 40 -9.31 -4.25 -1.31
CA TYR A 40 -8.61 -3.25 -2.10
C TYR A 40 -9.20 -3.19 -3.52
N PRO A 41 -9.22 -2.02 -4.18
CA PRO A 41 -9.58 -1.92 -5.60
C PRO A 41 -8.76 -2.89 -6.45
N THR A 42 -9.41 -3.52 -7.43
CA THR A 42 -8.71 -4.43 -8.35
C THR A 42 -7.67 -3.68 -9.17
N ALA A 43 -6.73 -4.45 -9.71
CA ALA A 43 -5.64 -3.97 -10.55
C ALA A 43 -6.14 -3.09 -11.73
N GLU A 44 -7.23 -3.49 -12.39
CA GLU A 44 -7.82 -2.70 -13.48
C GLU A 44 -8.42 -1.38 -12.98
N VAL A 45 -9.19 -1.43 -11.88
CA VAL A 45 -9.82 -0.24 -11.29
C VAL A 45 -8.77 0.77 -10.82
N LEU A 46 -7.67 0.30 -10.22
CA LEU A 46 -6.58 1.19 -9.84
C LEU A 46 -5.91 1.83 -11.05
N ARG A 47 -5.68 1.08 -12.14
CA ARG A 47 -5.05 1.60 -13.36
C ARG A 47 -5.91 2.70 -13.99
N ASP A 48 -7.20 2.49 -14.09
CA ASP A 48 -8.14 3.46 -14.68
C ASP A 48 -8.28 4.74 -13.83
N ASN A 49 -8.03 4.63 -12.52
CA ASN A 49 -8.14 5.74 -11.57
C ASN A 49 -6.77 6.24 -11.05
N LEU A 50 -5.65 5.78 -11.64
CA LEU A 50 -4.31 6.05 -11.12
C LEU A 50 -4.02 7.55 -10.98
N PRO A 51 -4.36 8.43 -11.95
CA PRO A 51 -4.16 9.87 -11.78
C PRO A 51 -4.94 10.47 -10.60
N LEU A 52 -6.13 9.94 -10.31
CA LEU A 52 -6.97 10.40 -9.19
C LEU A 52 -6.39 9.94 -7.85
N VAL A 53 -5.94 8.69 -7.76
CA VAL A 53 -5.29 8.15 -6.56
C VAL A 53 -3.99 8.87 -6.25
N LEU A 54 -3.16 9.18 -7.26
CA LEU A 54 -1.94 9.95 -7.08
C LEU A 54 -2.21 11.38 -6.62
N ARG A 55 -3.25 12.04 -7.16
CA ARG A 55 -3.67 13.37 -6.69
C ARG A 55 -4.13 13.34 -5.23
N ALA A 56 -4.96 12.37 -4.85
CA ALA A 56 -5.40 12.21 -3.48
C ALA A 56 -4.24 11.93 -2.51
N LEU A 57 -3.22 11.19 -2.96
CA LEU A 57 -1.99 11.00 -2.20
C LEU A 57 -1.22 12.32 -2.03
N CYS A 58 -1.09 13.12 -3.09
CA CYS A 58 -0.48 14.45 -3.01
C CYS A 58 -1.24 15.35 -2.03
N ASP A 59 -2.57 15.43 -2.12
CA ASP A 59 -3.38 16.25 -1.22
C ASP A 59 -3.22 15.79 0.24
N HIS A 60 -3.16 14.48 0.47
CA HIS A 60 -2.92 13.91 1.80
C HIS A 60 -1.53 14.28 2.37
N VAL A 61 -0.49 14.27 1.53
CA VAL A 61 0.86 14.69 1.93
C VAL A 61 0.89 16.20 2.22
N LEU A 62 0.30 17.00 1.34
CA LEU A 62 0.30 18.46 1.44
C LEU A 62 -0.55 19.00 2.60
N THR A 63 -1.54 18.24 3.07
CA THR A 63 -2.38 18.63 4.23
C THR A 63 -1.68 18.46 5.57
N GLY A 64 -0.52 17.78 5.62
CA GLY A 64 0.35 17.70 6.81
C GLY A 64 0.15 16.58 7.84
N PRO A 65 -0.92 15.74 7.84
CA PRO A 65 -1.04 14.65 8.82
C PRO A 65 -0.35 13.35 8.37
N ALA A 66 0.17 13.28 7.14
CA ALA A 66 0.74 12.07 6.59
C ALA A 66 2.14 11.80 7.17
N THR A 67 2.30 10.67 7.85
CA THR A 67 3.64 10.17 8.21
C THR A 67 4.34 9.67 6.96
N ALA A 68 5.67 9.73 6.93
CA ALA A 68 6.43 9.20 5.80
C ALA A 68 6.18 7.69 5.56
N LEU A 69 5.70 6.94 6.57
CA LEU A 69 5.44 5.50 6.46
C LEU A 69 4.08 5.25 5.82
N GLU A 70 3.07 6.03 6.18
CA GLU A 70 1.77 6.00 5.51
C GLU A 70 1.94 6.33 4.01
N VAL A 71 2.82 7.26 3.67
CA VAL A 71 3.16 7.60 2.27
C VAL A 71 3.90 6.45 1.59
N ALA A 72 4.97 5.93 2.22
CA ALA A 72 5.76 4.84 1.66
C ALA A 72 4.92 3.56 1.46
N TYR A 73 4.02 3.26 2.40
CA TYR A 73 3.10 2.13 2.32
C TYR A 73 2.07 2.30 1.18
N ARG A 74 1.48 3.49 1.02
CA ARG A 74 0.57 3.78 -0.10
C ARG A 74 1.27 3.69 -1.45
N LEU A 75 2.51 4.20 -1.56
CA LEU A 75 3.31 4.06 -2.77
C LEU A 75 3.63 2.60 -3.09
N ALA A 76 4.06 1.82 -2.10
CA ALA A 76 4.31 0.39 -2.27
C ALA A 76 3.07 -0.38 -2.72
N SER A 77 1.88 -0.02 -2.21
CA SER A 77 0.61 -0.61 -2.64
C SER A 77 0.26 -0.28 -4.10
N ILE A 78 0.50 0.96 -4.54
CA ILE A 78 0.31 1.34 -5.94
C ILE A 78 1.27 0.56 -6.85
N ILE A 79 2.55 0.48 -6.48
CA ILE A 79 3.59 -0.26 -7.23
C ILE A 79 3.19 -1.73 -7.36
N ASP A 80 2.89 -2.39 -6.23
CA ASP A 80 2.50 -3.80 -6.21
C ASP A 80 1.29 -4.09 -7.11
N THR A 81 0.29 -3.20 -7.07
CA THR A 81 -0.91 -3.36 -7.88
C THR A 81 -0.63 -3.17 -9.37
N VAL A 82 0.17 -2.17 -9.75
CA VAL A 82 0.55 -1.92 -11.15
C VAL A 82 1.39 -3.06 -11.70
N GLU A 83 2.36 -3.56 -10.93
CA GLU A 83 3.20 -4.71 -11.32
C GLU A 83 2.40 -6.00 -11.42
N GLY A 84 1.51 -6.29 -10.46
CA GLY A 84 0.60 -7.43 -10.51
C GLY A 84 -0.34 -7.40 -11.72
N SER A 85 -0.71 -6.20 -12.18
CA SER A 85 -1.52 -6.00 -13.39
C SER A 85 -0.77 -6.26 -14.71
N GLN A 86 0.56 -6.46 -14.68
CA GLN A 86 1.38 -6.75 -15.86
C GLN A 86 1.66 -8.25 -16.05
N ALA A 87 1.09 -9.12 -15.19
CA ALA A 87 1.13 -10.56 -15.42
C ALA A 87 0.53 -10.88 -16.81
N PRO A 88 1.21 -11.67 -17.67
CA PRO A 88 0.72 -11.96 -19.00
C PRO A 88 -0.63 -12.70 -18.92
N PRO A 89 -1.56 -12.47 -19.88
CA PRO A 89 -2.70 -13.36 -20.03
C PRO A 89 -2.15 -14.77 -20.24
N GLU A 90 -2.62 -15.73 -19.44
CA GLU A 90 -2.28 -17.14 -19.62
C GLU A 90 -2.48 -17.54 -21.08
N PRO A 91 -1.56 -18.35 -21.67
CA PRO A 91 -1.71 -18.81 -23.03
C PRO A 91 -3.04 -19.56 -23.12
N SER A 92 -3.95 -19.03 -23.93
CA SER A 92 -5.25 -19.62 -24.20
C SER A 92 -5.07 -21.10 -24.50
N HIS A 93 -5.58 -21.96 -23.61
CA HIS A 93 -5.72 -23.38 -23.88
C HIS A 93 -6.69 -23.52 -25.07
N ARG A 94 -6.10 -23.52 -26.27
CA ARG A 94 -6.78 -23.85 -27.52
C ARG A 94 -7.23 -25.29 -27.39
N THR A 95 -8.54 -25.45 -27.26
CA THR A 95 -9.30 -26.69 -27.37
C THR A 95 -8.85 -27.49 -28.60
N HIS A 96 -8.66 -28.79 -28.41
CA HIS A 96 -8.58 -29.78 -29.48
C HIS A 96 -9.44 -30.99 -29.11
#